data_AF-A0A7R9EYB8-F1
#
_entry.id   AF-A0A7R9EYB8-F1
#
_cell.length_a   1.000
_cell.length_b   1.000
_cell.length_c   1.000
_cell.angle_alpha   90.00
_cell.angle_beta   90.00
_cell.angle_gamma   90.00
#
_symmetry.space_group_name_H-M   'P 1'
#
loop_
_entity.id
_entity.type
_entity.pdbx_description
1 polymer ?
#
loop_
_entity_poly.entity_id
_entity_poly.type
_entity_poly.pdbx_seq_one_letter_code
_entity_poly.pdbx_strand_id
1 'polypeptide(L)'
;MYATTDCLIPTGSEAAVQSSGHTSQNSNPRLSEVPCSVSWLLSGLLEIYLLLLYASACCPGLAWLIIPHDVGLTEGSFIYNSWRIFLLICSVPSFMVAVLLFFLPESPKFLLSRGDHDLALEIFRNIYHSNTGKPRETYPVKQLLIDGKEQEKKEIGAEVMVVTGKLRDTFNDIMDNSKQIFIPPILRFTIISITINLTFHIGYYGLMMWFPELFNRFNKYSTVHPGKAASVCEVTNFVVNMGGQADSLDCSDKIESSVFLESLITVAAAIPSNIIAVLGMDRLGRKFFLVFSTFTSGLCAVGMYFVYNSTHNLVVSAVFSGVISCGNAALDCLITEIFPTNLRATGIAISMVAARLGGIIGNVVIAQLLDLYCPAPTFIVAALLIGGGLLCLFLPNTTREPLS
;
A
#
# COMPACT_ATOMS: atom_id res chain seq x y z
N MET A 1 -9.14 -2.54 -0.76
CA MET A 1 -10.13 -3.60 -0.51
C MET A 1 -10.95 -3.80 -1.78
N TYR A 2 -10.31 -4.32 -2.82
CA TYR A 2 -10.97 -4.73 -4.06
C TYR A 2 -10.61 -6.20 -4.24
N ALA A 3 -11.57 -7.07 -3.97
CA ALA A 3 -11.53 -8.42 -4.51
C ALA A 3 -11.85 -8.29 -5.99
N THR A 4 -10.80 -8.20 -6.79
CA THR A 4 -10.85 -8.29 -8.24
C THR A 4 -11.63 -9.56 -8.59
N THR A 5 -12.79 -9.38 -9.21
CA THR A 5 -13.62 -10.45 -9.77
C THR A 5 -12.78 -11.26 -10.74
N ASP A 6 -12.42 -12.48 -10.34
CA ASP A 6 -11.79 -13.47 -11.21
C ASP A 6 -12.65 -13.69 -12.46
N CYS A 7 -11.94 -13.80 -13.58
CA CYS A 7 -12.41 -13.79 -14.96
C CYS A 7 -13.59 -14.77 -15.19
N LEU A 8 -14.80 -14.23 -15.37
CA LEU A 8 -15.93 -14.86 -16.07
C LEU A 8 -16.43 -13.89 -17.15
N ILE A 9 -15.62 -13.65 -18.17
CA ILE A 9 -16.08 -13.02 -19.41
C ILE A 9 -15.66 -13.94 -20.56
N PRO A 10 -16.60 -14.67 -21.20
CA PRO A 10 -16.30 -15.35 -22.44
C PRO A 10 -16.11 -14.28 -23.52
N THR A 11 -14.88 -14.15 -24.02
CA THR A 11 -14.62 -13.43 -25.27
C THR A 11 -15.34 -14.18 -26.39
N GLY A 12 -16.20 -13.47 -27.12
CA GLY A 12 -17.03 -14.05 -28.17
C GLY A 12 -16.20 -14.73 -29.26
N SER A 13 -16.10 -16.05 -29.17
CA SER A 13 -15.82 -16.96 -30.29
C SER A 13 -15.99 -18.45 -29.91
N GLU A 14 -16.03 -18.84 -28.63
CA GLU A 14 -16.20 -20.25 -28.25
C GLU A 14 -17.04 -20.38 -26.96
N ALA A 15 -18.36 -20.23 -27.08
CA ALA A 15 -19.29 -20.70 -26.06
C ALA A 15 -19.87 -22.03 -26.55
N ALA A 16 -19.46 -23.14 -25.95
CA ALA A 16 -20.03 -24.45 -26.21
C ALA A 16 -21.52 -24.45 -25.79
N VAL A 17 -22.40 -24.47 -26.78
CA VAL A 17 -23.83 -24.73 -26.61
C VAL A 17 -24.00 -26.23 -26.38
N GLN A 18 -24.33 -26.64 -25.15
CA GLN A 18 -24.75 -28.02 -24.91
C GLN A 18 -26.27 -28.10 -25.15
N SER A 19 -26.67 -28.38 -26.39
CA SER A 19 -28.04 -28.79 -26.70
C SER A 19 -28.22 -30.26 -26.37
N SER A 20 -29.29 -30.58 -25.64
CA SER A 20 -29.76 -31.94 -25.36
C SER A 20 -29.80 -32.83 -26.62
N GLY A 21 -28.98 -33.89 -26.64
CA GLY A 21 -29.02 -34.94 -27.66
C GLY A 21 -27.79 -35.85 -27.58
N HIS A 22 -28.00 -37.14 -27.33
CA HIS A 22 -26.97 -38.18 -27.28
C HIS A 22 -26.00 -38.17 -28.47
N THR A 23 -24.69 -38.17 -28.21
CA THR A 23 -23.73 -39.19 -28.71
C THR A 23 -22.33 -38.94 -28.14
N SER A 24 -21.61 -40.03 -27.89
CA SER A 24 -20.29 -40.02 -27.27
C SER A 24 -19.22 -39.56 -28.25
N GLN A 25 -18.32 -38.68 -27.81
CA GLN A 25 -16.93 -38.61 -28.30
C GLN A 25 -16.08 -37.75 -27.37
N ASN A 26 -14.95 -38.33 -26.95
CA ASN A 26 -13.87 -37.70 -26.21
C ASN A 26 -13.34 -36.46 -26.95
N SER A 27 -13.61 -35.27 -26.41
CA SER A 27 -12.85 -34.06 -26.72
C SER A 27 -12.94 -33.11 -25.52
N ASN A 28 -11.94 -33.16 -24.64
CA ASN A 28 -11.72 -32.11 -23.64
C ASN A 28 -11.51 -30.77 -24.37
N PRO A 29 -12.43 -29.79 -24.29
CA PRO A 29 -12.14 -28.45 -24.76
C PRO A 29 -11.27 -27.80 -23.69
N ARG A 30 -9.98 -27.64 -23.99
CA ARG A 30 -9.12 -26.75 -23.19
C ARG A 30 -9.71 -25.35 -23.33
N LEU A 31 -10.20 -24.79 -22.23
CA LEU A 31 -10.38 -23.35 -22.13
C LEU A 31 -9.06 -22.71 -22.58
N SER A 32 -9.13 -21.93 -23.65
CA SER A 32 -8.04 -21.05 -24.04
C SER A 32 -7.84 -20.06 -22.90
N GLU A 33 -6.81 -20.28 -22.10
CA GLU A 33 -6.32 -19.34 -21.11
C GLU A 33 -5.87 -18.07 -21.84
N VAL A 34 -6.81 -17.15 -22.08
CA VAL A 34 -6.44 -15.75 -22.35
C VAL A 34 -5.68 -15.28 -21.11
N PRO A 35 -4.51 -14.62 -21.24
CA PRO A 35 -3.77 -14.08 -20.10
C PRO A 35 -4.53 -12.89 -19.49
N CYS A 36 -5.65 -13.20 -18.82
CA CYS A 36 -6.58 -12.30 -18.16
C CYS A 36 -6.01 -11.80 -16.82
N SER A 37 -4.94 -12.45 -16.31
CA SER A 37 -4.42 -12.19 -14.96
C SER A 37 -3.49 -10.98 -14.87
N VAL A 38 -2.65 -10.71 -15.87
CA VAL A 38 -1.58 -9.69 -15.75
C VAL A 38 -2.10 -8.28 -16.02
N SER A 39 -2.98 -8.11 -17.03
CA SER A 39 -3.49 -6.79 -17.42
C SER A 39 -4.41 -6.16 -16.35
N TRP A 40 -5.24 -6.97 -15.68
CA TRP A 40 -6.17 -6.47 -14.66
C TRP A 40 -5.51 -6.22 -13.31
N LEU A 41 -4.56 -7.08 -12.88
CA LEU A 41 -3.72 -6.80 -11.70
C LEU A 41 -2.94 -5.50 -11.87
N LEU A 42 -2.34 -5.29 -13.06
CA LEU A 42 -1.67 -4.04 -13.39
C LEU A 42 -2.65 -2.86 -13.42
N SER A 43 -3.87 -3.02 -13.93
CA SER A 43 -4.87 -1.94 -13.93
C SER A 43 -5.31 -1.56 -12.50
N GLY A 44 -5.56 -2.53 -11.62
CA GLY A 44 -5.95 -2.26 -10.23
C GLY A 44 -4.80 -1.72 -9.39
N LEU A 45 -3.57 -2.21 -9.62
CA LEU A 45 -2.38 -1.66 -8.98
C LEU A 45 -2.09 -0.24 -9.50
N LEU A 46 -2.25 0.01 -10.80
CA LEU A 46 -2.14 1.35 -11.40
C LEU A 46 -3.14 2.33 -10.78
N GLU A 47 -4.39 1.92 -10.59
CA GLU A 47 -5.40 2.73 -9.89
C GLU A 47 -5.00 3.03 -8.44
N ILE A 48 -4.50 2.03 -7.71
CA ILE A 48 -3.98 2.22 -6.35
C ILE A 48 -2.79 3.21 -6.36
N TYR A 49 -1.87 3.09 -7.31
CA TYR A 49 -0.75 4.02 -7.43
C TYR A 49 -1.18 5.43 -7.84
N LEU A 50 -2.17 5.58 -8.71
CA LEU A 50 -2.74 6.88 -9.05
C LEU A 50 -3.40 7.54 -7.82
N LEU A 51 -4.08 6.76 -6.99
CA LEU A 51 -4.62 7.23 -5.72
C LEU A 51 -3.51 7.62 -4.73
N LEU A 52 -2.44 6.84 -4.64
CA LEU A 52 -1.27 7.16 -3.81
C LEU A 52 -0.56 8.43 -4.31
N LEU A 53 -0.41 8.60 -5.61
CA LEU A 53 0.14 9.80 -6.25
C LEU A 53 -0.70 11.04 -5.92
N TYR A 54 -2.02 10.91 -6.04
CA TYR A 54 -2.96 11.97 -5.69
C TYR A 54 -2.85 12.34 -4.20
N ALA A 55 -2.87 11.34 -3.31
CA ALA A 55 -2.72 11.56 -1.87
C ALA A 55 -1.37 12.23 -1.51
N SER A 56 -0.29 11.84 -2.18
CA SER A 56 1.07 12.36 -1.97
C SER A 56 1.18 13.85 -2.32
N ALA A 57 0.39 14.35 -3.28
CA ALA A 57 0.38 15.77 -3.63
C ALA A 57 -0.65 16.55 -2.80
N CYS A 58 -1.86 16.01 -2.65
CA CYS A 58 -2.97 16.75 -2.05
C CYS A 58 -2.82 16.96 -0.55
N CYS A 59 -2.41 15.95 0.22
CA CYS A 59 -2.32 16.09 1.67
C CYS A 59 -1.26 17.13 2.10
N PRO A 60 -0.01 17.09 1.62
CA PRO A 60 0.98 18.11 1.97
C PRO A 60 0.64 19.49 1.39
N GLY A 61 0.01 19.55 0.20
CA GLY A 61 -0.44 20.81 -0.40
C GLY A 61 -1.52 21.51 0.41
N LEU A 62 -2.50 20.75 0.91
CA LEU A 62 -3.54 21.25 1.82
C LEU A 62 -2.93 21.68 3.16
N ALA A 63 -1.98 20.92 3.69
CA ALA A 63 -1.28 21.26 4.93
C ALA A 63 -0.55 22.60 4.80
N TRP A 64 0.19 22.81 3.71
CA TRP A 64 0.89 24.07 3.41
C TRP A 64 -0.06 25.25 3.21
N LEU A 65 -1.24 25.03 2.61
CA LEU A 65 -2.23 26.09 2.36
C LEU A 65 -2.98 26.53 3.62
N ILE A 66 -3.25 25.60 4.55
CA ILE A 66 -4.16 25.83 5.68
C ILE A 66 -3.38 26.16 6.96
N ILE A 67 -2.37 25.37 7.31
CA ILE A 67 -1.76 25.42 8.64
C ILE A 67 -1.04 26.75 8.91
N PRO A 68 -0.23 27.31 7.98
CA PRO A 68 0.51 28.55 8.23
C PRO A 68 -0.33 29.83 8.29
N HIS A 69 -1.64 29.76 7.98
CA HIS A 69 -2.50 30.95 7.88
C HIS A 69 -3.34 31.24 9.13
N ASP A 70 -3.04 30.58 10.27
CA ASP A 70 -3.69 30.81 11.57
C ASP A 70 -5.24 30.92 11.47
N VAL A 71 -5.84 30.10 10.60
CA VAL A 71 -7.29 30.05 10.39
C VAL A 71 -7.94 29.31 11.54
N GLY A 72 -8.70 30.03 12.36
CA GLY A 72 -9.35 29.44 13.51
C GLY A 72 -10.40 30.33 14.15
N LEU A 73 -11.40 29.69 14.76
CA LEU A 73 -12.44 30.35 15.56
C LEU A 73 -12.19 29.99 17.03
N THR A 74 -12.02 31.01 17.86
CA THR A 74 -11.94 30.89 19.31
C THR A 74 -13.26 31.31 19.92
N GLU A 75 -14.25 30.42 19.89
CA GLU A 75 -15.53 30.62 20.59
C GLU A 75 -15.59 29.77 21.87
N GLY A 76 -15.55 30.44 23.03
CA GLY A 76 -15.74 29.79 24.34
C GLY A 76 -14.64 28.77 24.70
N SER A 77 -15.05 27.57 25.14
CA SER A 77 -14.14 26.50 25.59
C SER A 77 -13.53 25.66 24.47
N PHE A 78 -13.90 25.90 23.21
CA PHE A 78 -13.43 25.12 22.07
C PHE A 78 -12.59 25.97 21.13
N ILE A 79 -11.30 25.64 21.05
CA ILE A 79 -10.34 26.33 20.18
C ILE A 79 -10.24 25.53 18.87
N TYR A 80 -10.79 26.08 17.79
CA TYR A 80 -10.70 25.49 16.45
C TYR A 80 -9.46 26.04 15.73
N ASN A 81 -8.33 25.31 15.79
CA ASN A 81 -7.06 25.72 15.15
C ASN A 81 -6.95 25.19 13.70
N SER A 82 -6.05 25.78 12.91
CA SER A 82 -5.82 25.44 11.49
C SER A 82 -5.60 23.95 11.24
N TRP A 83 -4.87 23.26 12.13
CA TRP A 83 -4.61 21.83 12.00
C TRP A 83 -5.87 20.95 12.16
N ARG A 84 -6.85 21.39 12.97
CA ARG A 84 -8.13 20.69 13.11
C ARG A 84 -8.98 20.84 11.85
N ILE A 85 -8.95 22.03 11.23
CA ILE A 85 -9.63 22.30 9.95
C ILE A 85 -9.00 21.44 8.86
N PHE A 86 -7.68 21.36 8.81
CA PHE A 86 -6.95 20.47 7.89
C PHE A 86 -7.39 19.01 8.04
N LEU A 87 -7.44 18.46 9.26
CA LEU A 87 -7.89 17.09 9.50
C LEU A 87 -9.35 16.86 9.05
N LEU A 88 -10.22 17.84 9.27
CA LEU A 88 -11.61 17.77 8.83
C LEU A 88 -11.71 17.70 7.30
N ILE A 89 -10.97 18.54 6.58
CA ILE A 89 -10.92 18.51 5.11
C ILE A 89 -10.38 17.17 4.60
N CYS A 90 -9.32 16.64 5.23
CA CYS A 90 -8.77 15.33 4.89
C CYS A 90 -9.76 14.16 5.12
N SER A 91 -10.78 14.33 5.97
CA SER A 91 -11.81 13.31 6.20
C SER A 91 -12.90 13.27 5.13
N VAL A 92 -13.10 14.38 4.38
CA VAL A 92 -14.18 14.51 3.39
C VAL A 92 -14.13 13.41 2.31
N PRO A 93 -12.97 13.07 1.70
CA PRO A 93 -12.90 11.97 0.74
C PRO A 93 -13.31 10.62 1.34
N SER A 94 -13.00 10.36 2.61
CA SER A 94 -13.40 9.11 3.29
C SER A 94 -14.91 9.02 3.48
N PHE A 95 -15.57 10.12 3.87
CA PHE A 95 -17.03 10.18 3.94
C PHE A 95 -17.67 10.03 2.55
N MET A 96 -17.08 10.67 1.54
CA MET A 96 -17.55 10.54 0.16
C MET A 96 -17.48 9.07 -0.30
N VAL A 97 -16.37 8.37 -0.03
CA VAL A 97 -16.25 6.93 -0.33
C VAL A 97 -17.27 6.11 0.44
N ALA A 98 -17.51 6.40 1.73
CA ALA A 98 -18.53 5.70 2.52
C ALA A 98 -19.93 5.86 1.92
N VAL A 99 -20.27 7.06 1.46
CA VAL A 99 -21.53 7.33 0.74
C VAL A 99 -21.58 6.58 -0.59
N LEU A 100 -20.49 6.61 -1.37
CA LEU A 100 -20.40 5.90 -2.65
C LEU A 100 -20.59 4.38 -2.49
N LEU A 101 -20.08 3.79 -1.41
CA LEU A 101 -20.22 2.35 -1.14
C LEU A 101 -21.68 1.90 -1.01
N PHE A 102 -22.61 2.75 -0.57
CA PHE A 102 -24.05 2.41 -0.55
C PHE A 102 -24.66 2.25 -1.95
N PHE A 103 -24.02 2.80 -2.99
CA PHE A 103 -24.46 2.71 -4.37
C PHE A 103 -23.78 1.59 -5.16
N LEU A 104 -22.73 0.97 -4.62
CA LEU A 104 -22.08 -0.17 -5.28
C LEU A 104 -22.89 -1.45 -5.08
N PRO A 105 -23.14 -2.22 -6.15
CA PRO A 105 -23.75 -3.54 -6.02
C PRO A 105 -22.76 -4.52 -5.36
N GLU A 106 -23.31 -5.53 -4.70
CA GLU A 106 -22.51 -6.62 -4.11
C GLU A 106 -21.69 -7.38 -5.16
N SER A 107 -20.59 -8.02 -4.73
CA SER A 107 -19.75 -8.78 -5.66
C SER A 107 -20.49 -10.00 -6.22
N PRO A 108 -20.48 -10.25 -7.56
CA PRO A 108 -21.07 -11.45 -8.16
C PRO A 108 -20.55 -12.75 -7.53
N LYS A 109 -19.26 -12.78 -7.14
CA LYS A 109 -18.64 -13.94 -6.48
C LYS A 109 -19.25 -14.22 -5.11
N PHE A 110 -19.55 -13.17 -4.35
CA PHE A 110 -20.21 -13.29 -3.04
C PHE A 110 -21.63 -13.83 -3.20
N LEU A 111 -22.40 -13.30 -4.16
CA LEU A 111 -23.77 -13.75 -4.45
C LEU A 111 -23.81 -15.21 -4.91
N LEU A 112 -22.90 -15.61 -5.80
CA LEU A 112 -22.73 -17.01 -6.19
C LEU A 112 -22.40 -17.89 -4.98
N SER A 113 -21.51 -17.43 -4.08
CA SER A 113 -21.19 -18.18 -2.86
C SER A 113 -22.37 -18.34 -1.89
N ARG A 114 -23.35 -17.44 -1.96
CA ARG A 114 -24.59 -17.48 -1.17
C ARG A 114 -25.69 -18.32 -1.83
N GLY A 115 -25.52 -18.70 -3.10
CA GLY A 115 -26.52 -19.40 -3.91
C GLY A 115 -27.47 -18.47 -4.66
N ASP A 116 -27.25 -17.15 -4.61
CA ASP A 116 -28.09 -16.15 -5.28
C ASP A 116 -27.66 -15.98 -6.75
N HIS A 117 -27.84 -17.03 -7.56
CA HIS A 117 -27.39 -17.08 -8.96
C HIS A 117 -28.05 -16.03 -9.85
N ASP A 118 -29.35 -15.77 -9.66
CA ASP A 118 -30.10 -14.81 -10.49
C ASP A 118 -29.59 -13.38 -10.29
N LEU A 119 -29.34 -13.00 -9.03
CA LEU A 119 -28.82 -11.68 -8.69
C LEU A 119 -27.39 -11.48 -9.23
N ALA A 120 -26.55 -12.52 -9.13
CA ALA A 120 -25.22 -12.49 -9.73
C ALA A 120 -25.27 -12.29 -11.26
N LEU A 121 -26.21 -12.96 -11.94
CA LEU A 121 -26.38 -12.86 -13.38
C LEU A 121 -26.91 -11.49 -13.81
N GLU A 122 -27.76 -10.85 -13.00
CA GLU A 122 -28.20 -9.47 -13.21
C GLU A 122 -27.01 -8.49 -13.14
N ILE A 123 -26.11 -8.65 -12.18
CA ILE A 123 -24.91 -7.82 -12.07
C ILE A 123 -24.00 -8.01 -13.29
N PHE A 124 -23.82 -9.25 -13.77
CA PHE A 124 -23.05 -9.49 -14.98
C PHE A 124 -23.67 -8.85 -16.23
N ARG A 125 -25.01 -8.87 -16.36
CA ARG A 125 -25.72 -8.16 -17.43
C ARG A 125 -25.48 -6.65 -17.36
N ASN A 126 -25.48 -6.07 -16.16
CA ASN A 126 -25.18 -4.66 -15.95
C ASN A 126 -23.75 -4.31 -16.37
N ILE A 127 -22.76 -5.11 -15.94
CA ILE A 127 -21.36 -4.94 -16.33
C ILE A 127 -21.20 -5.05 -17.86
N TYR A 128 -21.84 -6.04 -18.48
CA TYR A 128 -21.82 -6.22 -19.94
C TYR A 128 -22.36 -5.00 -20.69
N HIS A 129 -23.51 -4.49 -20.25
CA HIS A 129 -24.12 -3.29 -20.84
C HIS A 129 -23.20 -2.07 -20.70
N SER A 130 -22.64 -1.84 -19.52
CA SER A 130 -21.72 -0.72 -19.27
C SER A 130 -20.43 -0.80 -20.09
N ASN A 131 -19.87 -1.99 -20.27
CA ASN A 131 -18.60 -2.18 -21.00
C ASN A 131 -18.78 -2.19 -22.53
N THR A 132 -19.92 -2.66 -23.04
CA THR A 132 -20.13 -2.86 -24.49
C THR A 132 -21.12 -1.89 -25.12
N GLY A 133 -21.92 -1.19 -24.31
CA GLY A 133 -23.06 -0.38 -24.77
C GLY A 133 -24.24 -1.18 -25.31
N LYS A 134 -24.16 -2.52 -25.37
CA LYS A 134 -25.23 -3.39 -25.92
C LYS A 134 -26.34 -3.65 -24.89
N PRO A 135 -27.59 -3.93 -25.30
CA PRO A 135 -28.70 -4.19 -24.38
C PRO A 135 -28.40 -5.36 -23.42
N ARG A 136 -28.88 -5.29 -22.18
CA ARG A 136 -28.64 -6.30 -21.12
C ARG A 136 -29.12 -7.70 -21.53
N GLU A 137 -30.15 -7.76 -22.36
CA GLU A 137 -30.83 -8.96 -22.86
C GLU A 137 -29.95 -9.73 -23.86
N THR A 138 -28.98 -9.05 -24.48
CA THR A 138 -28.01 -9.68 -25.40
C THR A 138 -26.82 -10.32 -24.70
N TYR A 139 -26.81 -10.35 -23.36
CA TYR A 139 -25.76 -11.03 -22.60
C TYR A 139 -25.76 -12.55 -22.90
N PRO A 140 -24.63 -13.12 -23.37
CA PRO A 140 -24.59 -14.49 -23.91
C PRO A 140 -24.74 -15.59 -22.85
N VAL A 141 -24.44 -15.31 -21.58
CA VAL A 141 -24.46 -16.32 -20.50
C VAL A 141 -25.82 -16.34 -19.83
N LYS A 142 -26.47 -17.50 -19.85
CA LYS A 142 -27.82 -17.72 -19.29
C LYS A 142 -27.83 -18.40 -17.92
N GLN A 143 -26.77 -19.11 -17.56
CA GLN A 143 -26.66 -19.83 -16.30
C GLN A 143 -25.20 -19.83 -15.82
N LEU A 144 -25.01 -19.71 -14.50
CA LEU A 144 -23.72 -19.76 -13.83
C LEU A 144 -23.65 -21.07 -13.03
N LEU A 145 -22.76 -21.98 -13.41
CA LEU A 145 -22.55 -23.25 -12.73
C LEU A 145 -21.44 -23.11 -11.69
N ILE A 146 -21.68 -23.61 -10.47
CA ILE A 146 -20.69 -23.75 -9.40
C ILE A 146 -20.32 -25.23 -9.30
N ASP A 147 -19.07 -25.55 -9.01
CA ASP A 147 -18.60 -26.94 -8.94
C ASP A 147 -19.35 -27.71 -7.83
N GLY A 148 -19.98 -28.84 -8.18
CA GLY A 148 -21.02 -29.50 -7.36
C GLY A 148 -20.58 -29.96 -5.96
N LYS A 149 -19.26 -30.06 -5.72
CA LYS A 149 -18.68 -30.39 -4.41
C LYS A 149 -18.85 -29.28 -3.36
N GLU A 150 -19.03 -28.02 -3.76
CA GLU A 150 -19.30 -26.91 -2.83
C GLU A 150 -20.77 -26.79 -2.46
N GLN A 151 -21.68 -27.28 -3.31
CA GLN A 151 -23.12 -27.20 -3.13
C GLN A 151 -23.62 -28.25 -2.13
N GLU A 152 -23.13 -29.49 -2.21
CA GLU A 152 -23.44 -30.56 -1.24
C GLU A 152 -22.93 -30.26 0.19
N LYS A 153 -21.78 -29.58 0.33
CA LYS A 153 -21.25 -29.18 1.64
C LYS A 153 -22.11 -28.13 2.35
N LYS A 154 -22.88 -27.32 1.61
CA LYS A 154 -23.64 -26.19 2.16
C LYS A 154 -25.08 -26.54 2.50
N GLU A 155 -25.74 -27.42 1.75
CA GLU A 155 -27.11 -27.85 2.08
C GLU A 155 -27.16 -28.63 3.41
N ILE A 156 -26.16 -29.46 3.70
CA ILE A 156 -26.06 -30.18 4.98
C ILE A 156 -25.67 -29.23 6.14
N GLY A 157 -24.95 -28.14 5.86
CA GLY A 157 -24.49 -27.17 6.87
C GLY A 157 -25.48 -26.06 7.21
N ALA A 158 -26.49 -25.83 6.37
CA ALA A 158 -27.39 -24.68 6.48
C ALA A 158 -28.40 -24.76 7.65
N GLU A 159 -28.81 -25.97 8.06
CA GLU A 159 -29.84 -26.12 9.11
C GLU A 159 -29.29 -26.03 10.55
N VAL A 160 -27.97 -26.19 10.77
CA VAL A 160 -27.42 -26.36 12.13
C VAL A 160 -26.66 -25.12 12.66
N MET A 161 -26.32 -24.14 11.82
CA MET A 161 -25.19 -23.22 12.13
C MET A 161 -25.51 -21.71 11.97
N VAL A 162 -26.58 -21.19 12.58
CA VAL A 162 -27.00 -19.80 12.24
C VAL A 162 -26.43 -18.67 13.10
N VAL A 163 -26.01 -18.78 14.37
CA VAL A 163 -25.59 -17.54 15.10
C VAL A 163 -24.29 -17.57 15.92
N THR A 164 -23.81 -18.71 16.44
CA THR A 164 -22.56 -18.72 17.27
C THR A 164 -21.37 -19.46 16.65
N GLY A 165 -21.60 -20.28 15.62
CA GLY A 165 -20.54 -21.05 14.93
C GLY A 165 -19.78 -20.25 13.86
N LYS A 166 -20.46 -19.37 13.12
CA LYS A 166 -19.90 -18.67 11.94
C LYS A 166 -18.59 -17.92 12.19
N LEU A 167 -18.45 -17.22 13.30
CA LEU A 167 -17.20 -16.51 13.62
C LEU A 167 -16.07 -17.49 13.94
N ARG A 168 -16.37 -18.58 14.65
CA ARG A 168 -15.38 -19.60 15.00
C ARG A 168 -14.92 -20.36 13.76
N ASP A 169 -15.84 -20.70 12.86
CA ASP A 169 -15.51 -21.40 11.62
C ASP A 169 -14.74 -20.50 10.66
N THR A 170 -15.11 -19.21 10.56
CA THR A 170 -14.32 -18.22 9.81
C THR A 170 -12.92 -18.06 10.40
N PHE A 171 -12.77 -18.01 11.74
CA PHE A 171 -11.46 -17.95 12.38
C PHE A 171 -10.64 -19.23 12.15
N ASN A 172 -11.27 -20.40 12.16
CA ASN A 172 -10.61 -21.66 11.84
C ASN A 172 -10.12 -21.66 10.38
N ASP A 173 -10.94 -21.21 9.43
CA ASP A 173 -10.55 -21.08 8.02
C ASP A 173 -9.39 -20.08 7.82
N ILE A 174 -9.42 -18.94 8.50
CA ILE A 174 -8.31 -17.96 8.49
C ILE A 174 -7.04 -18.61 9.05
N MET A 175 -7.16 -19.32 10.17
CA MET A 175 -6.05 -19.99 10.83
C MET A 175 -5.45 -21.08 9.93
N ASP A 176 -6.28 -21.88 9.28
CA ASP A 176 -5.81 -22.97 8.43
C ASP A 176 -5.19 -22.46 7.12
N ASN A 177 -5.76 -21.42 6.51
CA ASN A 177 -5.12 -20.73 5.38
C ASN A 177 -3.79 -20.07 5.78
N SER A 178 -3.70 -19.51 6.99
CA SER A 178 -2.46 -18.92 7.50
C SER A 178 -1.40 -20.00 7.70
N LYS A 179 -1.75 -21.15 8.28
CA LYS A 179 -0.81 -22.28 8.46
C LYS A 179 -0.27 -22.78 7.13
N GLN A 180 -1.11 -22.88 6.09
CA GLN A 180 -0.67 -23.38 4.78
C GLN A 180 0.50 -22.57 4.20
N ILE A 181 0.53 -21.26 4.44
CA ILE A 181 1.60 -20.36 3.97
C ILE A 181 2.94 -20.60 4.68
N PHE A 182 2.91 -21.22 5.85
CA PHE A 182 4.09 -21.59 6.64
C PHE A 182 4.51 -23.06 6.47
N ILE A 183 4.01 -23.75 5.44
CA ILE A 183 4.40 -25.14 5.13
C ILE A 183 5.30 -25.15 3.87
N PRO A 184 6.31 -26.05 3.78
CA PRO A 184 7.08 -26.23 2.55
C PRO A 184 6.18 -26.63 1.36
N PRO A 185 6.46 -26.16 0.12
CA PRO A 185 7.66 -25.45 -0.35
C PRO A 185 7.60 -23.92 -0.25
N ILE A 186 6.45 -23.33 0.09
CA ILE A 186 6.24 -21.86 0.06
C ILE A 186 6.80 -21.13 1.28
N LEU A 187 7.00 -21.82 2.41
CA LEU A 187 7.55 -21.27 3.66
C LEU A 187 8.79 -20.38 3.45
N ARG A 188 9.74 -20.80 2.60
CA ARG A 188 10.97 -20.02 2.33
C ARG A 188 10.65 -18.64 1.72
N PHE A 189 9.70 -18.59 0.79
CA PHE A 189 9.31 -17.36 0.11
C PHE A 189 8.51 -16.47 1.05
N THR A 190 7.65 -17.06 1.89
CA THR A 190 6.93 -16.35 2.95
C THR A 190 7.89 -15.68 3.93
N ILE A 191 8.86 -16.41 4.48
CA ILE A 191 9.82 -15.85 5.46
C ILE A 191 10.63 -14.72 4.83
N ILE A 192 11.12 -14.91 3.61
CA ILE A 192 11.89 -13.88 2.89
C ILE A 192 11.01 -12.65 2.64
N SER A 193 9.77 -12.83 2.16
CA SER A 193 8.82 -11.73 1.90
C SER A 193 8.45 -10.95 3.18
N ILE A 194 8.20 -11.64 4.30
CA ILE A 194 7.93 -11.01 5.60
C ILE A 194 9.15 -10.21 6.07
N THR A 195 10.35 -10.78 5.95
CA THR A 195 11.59 -10.13 6.37
C THR A 195 11.84 -8.87 5.55
N ILE A 196 11.70 -8.95 4.22
CA ILE A 196 11.83 -7.79 3.33
C ILE A 196 10.79 -6.71 3.69
N ASN A 197 9.52 -7.08 3.87
CA ASN A 197 8.48 -6.12 4.24
C ASN A 197 8.79 -5.41 5.55
N LEU A 198 9.26 -6.14 6.55
CA LEU A 198 9.61 -5.60 7.86
C LEU A 198 10.80 -4.64 7.74
N THR A 199 11.93 -5.06 7.15
CA THR A 199 13.14 -4.22 7.07
C THR A 199 12.92 -3.00 6.17
N PHE A 200 12.20 -3.17 5.06
CA PHE A 200 11.84 -2.09 4.15
C PHE A 200 11.01 -1.01 4.86
N HIS A 201 9.96 -1.40 5.59
CA HIS A 201 9.07 -0.44 6.24
C HIS A 201 9.64 0.17 7.52
N ILE A 202 10.54 -0.54 8.23
CA ILE A 202 11.34 0.07 9.31
C ILE A 202 12.16 1.23 8.76
N GLY A 203 12.88 1.03 7.65
CA GLY A 203 13.68 2.07 7.02
C GLY A 203 12.84 3.19 6.40
N TYR A 204 11.76 2.83 5.71
CA TYR A 204 10.90 3.78 5.02
C TYR A 204 10.19 4.74 5.98
N TYR A 205 9.31 4.22 6.85
CA TYR A 205 8.56 5.08 7.76
C TYR A 205 9.46 5.72 8.82
N GLY A 206 10.49 4.97 9.25
CA GLY A 206 11.44 5.40 10.26
C GLY A 206 12.18 6.69 9.90
N LEU A 207 12.69 6.84 8.68
CA LEU A 207 13.30 8.11 8.24
C LEU A 207 12.26 9.12 7.73
N MET A 208 11.20 8.66 7.06
CA MET A 208 10.21 9.57 6.48
C MET A 208 9.53 10.47 7.49
N MET A 209 9.15 9.92 8.65
CA MET A 209 8.50 10.69 9.71
C MET A 209 9.43 11.77 10.29
N TRP A 210 10.74 11.59 10.15
CA TRP A 210 11.76 12.48 10.69
C TRP A 210 12.15 13.63 9.77
N PHE A 211 11.88 13.57 8.47
CA PHE A 211 12.28 14.67 7.57
C PHE A 211 11.63 16.02 7.89
N PRO A 212 10.30 16.12 8.13
CA PRO A 212 9.67 17.39 8.54
C PRO A 212 10.25 17.94 9.84
N GLU A 213 10.51 17.07 10.81
CA GLU A 213 11.13 17.46 12.08
C GLU A 213 12.56 17.97 11.86
N LEU A 214 13.35 17.33 10.99
CA LEU A 214 14.68 17.81 10.65
C LEU A 214 14.65 19.18 9.98
N PHE A 215 13.72 19.44 9.04
CA PHE A 215 13.52 20.77 8.46
C PHE A 215 13.23 21.81 9.54
N ASN A 216 12.30 21.50 10.45
CA ASN A 216 11.96 22.37 11.58
C ASN A 216 13.16 22.66 12.49
N ARG A 217 13.96 21.63 12.81
CA ARG A 217 15.18 21.76 13.62
C ARG A 217 16.23 22.64 12.92
N PHE A 218 16.48 22.41 11.63
CA PHE A 218 17.40 23.23 10.81
C PHE A 218 16.95 24.69 10.73
N ASN A 219 15.64 24.89 10.51
CA ASN A 219 15.05 26.21 10.46
C ASN A 219 15.25 26.96 11.79
N LYS A 220 14.89 26.33 12.92
CA LYS A 220 15.07 26.89 14.27
C LYS A 220 16.53 27.21 14.59
N TYR A 221 17.46 26.35 14.17
CA TYR A 221 18.89 26.63 14.33
C TYR A 221 19.33 27.82 13.48
N SER A 222 18.89 27.91 12.23
CA SER A 222 19.23 28.99 11.30
C SER A 222 18.72 30.36 11.77
N THR A 223 17.53 30.42 12.39
CA THR A 223 16.98 31.64 12.98
C THR A 223 17.86 32.19 14.11
N VAL A 224 18.44 31.31 14.93
CA VAL A 224 19.30 31.71 16.06
C VAL A 224 20.76 31.94 15.62
N HIS A 225 21.23 31.18 14.64
CA HIS A 225 22.61 31.21 14.14
C HIS A 225 22.65 31.47 12.63
N PRO A 226 22.40 32.70 12.18
CA PRO A 226 22.33 33.01 10.75
C PRO A 226 23.68 32.74 10.06
N GLY A 227 23.63 32.00 8.95
CA GLY A 227 24.80 31.72 8.10
C GLY A 227 25.77 30.66 8.62
N LYS A 228 25.49 30.00 9.76
CA LYS A 228 26.31 28.89 10.26
C LYS A 228 25.75 27.55 9.80
N ALA A 229 26.59 26.75 9.14
CA ALA A 229 26.29 25.36 8.84
C ALA A 229 26.42 24.50 10.10
N ALA A 230 25.53 23.53 10.26
CA ALA A 230 25.53 22.62 11.39
C ALA A 230 25.09 21.23 10.93
N SER A 231 25.73 20.19 11.44
CA SER A 231 25.34 18.81 11.15
C SER A 231 23.98 18.48 11.77
N VAL A 232 23.32 17.43 11.24
CA VAL A 232 22.07 16.89 11.81
C VAL A 232 22.17 16.64 13.32
N CYS A 233 23.32 16.20 13.81
CA CYS A 233 23.53 15.92 15.23
C CYS A 233 23.70 17.19 16.08
N GLU A 234 24.36 18.21 15.55
CA GLU A 234 24.48 19.50 16.25
C GLU A 234 23.12 20.18 16.40
N VAL A 235 22.33 20.19 15.32
CA VAL A 235 20.98 20.78 15.32
C VAL A 235 20.04 19.98 16.23
N THR A 236 20.14 18.66 16.24
CA THR A 236 19.41 17.78 17.16
C THR A 236 19.76 18.07 18.62
N ASN A 237 21.04 18.07 18.97
CA ASN A 237 21.51 18.35 20.34
C ASN A 237 21.09 19.75 20.80
N PHE A 238 21.11 20.74 19.89
CA PHE A 238 20.63 22.09 20.18
C PHE A 238 19.16 22.10 20.60
N VAL A 239 18.28 21.40 19.88
CA VAL A 239 16.84 21.36 20.19
C VAL A 239 16.55 20.54 21.45
N VAL A 240 17.22 19.40 21.65
CA VAL A 240 17.08 18.58 22.87
C VAL A 240 17.51 19.35 24.11
N ASN A 241 18.64 20.06 24.06
CA ASN A 241 19.13 20.86 25.19
C ASN A 241 18.22 22.06 25.49
N MET A 242 17.68 22.73 24.47
CA MET A 242 16.69 23.79 24.68
C MET A 242 15.39 23.25 25.28
N GLY A 243 14.93 22.07 24.84
CA GLY A 243 13.72 21.42 25.39
C GLY A 243 13.88 21.01 26.85
N GLY A 244 15.10 20.58 27.25
CA GLY A 244 15.42 20.25 28.64
C GLY A 244 15.59 21.47 29.56
N GLN A 245 15.73 22.68 29.01
CA GLN A 245 15.89 23.94 29.77
C GLN A 245 14.63 24.81 29.77
N ALA A 246 13.56 24.42 29.09
CA ALA A 246 12.32 25.19 28.99
C ALA A 246 11.45 25.05 30.26
N ASP A 247 11.85 25.75 31.34
CA ASP A 247 11.01 26.06 32.51
C ASP A 247 9.98 27.18 32.23
N SER A 248 9.73 27.51 30.95
CA SER A 248 8.82 28.60 30.54
C SER A 248 7.52 28.05 29.93
N LEU A 249 6.41 28.40 30.58
CA LEU A 249 5.01 28.05 30.34
C LEU A 249 4.41 28.39 28.95
N ASP A 250 5.21 28.70 27.93
CA ASP A 250 4.72 29.16 26.62
C ASP A 250 5.35 28.35 25.47
N CYS A 251 4.69 27.24 25.12
CA CYS A 251 5.04 26.45 23.95
C CYS A 251 4.45 27.11 22.70
N SER A 252 5.27 27.80 21.91
CA SER A 252 4.85 28.32 20.60
C SER A 252 4.51 27.17 19.67
N ASP A 253 3.26 27.12 19.21
CA ASP A 253 2.73 26.14 18.24
C ASP A 253 2.99 26.55 16.78
N LYS A 254 3.60 27.72 16.55
CA LYS A 254 3.89 28.25 15.22
C LYS A 254 5.12 27.58 14.58
N ILE A 255 4.91 26.99 13.40
CA ILE A 255 5.94 26.41 12.53
C ILE A 255 6.05 27.27 11.27
N GLU A 256 7.27 27.54 10.81
CA GLU A 256 7.49 28.39 9.63
C GLU A 256 6.95 27.74 8.34
N SER A 257 6.37 28.55 7.43
CA SER A 257 5.76 28.07 6.18
C SER A 257 6.77 27.39 5.23
N SER A 258 8.05 27.71 5.37
CA SER A 258 9.17 27.09 4.64
C SER A 258 9.25 25.58 4.89
N VAL A 259 9.03 25.13 6.13
CA VAL A 259 9.09 23.71 6.53
C VAL A 259 8.00 22.90 5.84
N PHE A 260 6.79 23.47 5.69
CA PHE A 260 5.68 22.84 4.98
C PHE A 260 5.96 22.74 3.47
N LEU A 261 6.58 23.78 2.88
CA LEU A 261 6.98 23.78 1.48
C LEU A 261 8.09 22.73 1.21
N GLU A 262 9.11 22.66 2.06
CA GLU A 262 10.18 21.67 1.99
C GLU A 262 9.59 20.24 2.10
N SER A 263 8.67 20.01 3.04
CA SER A 263 7.97 18.73 3.19
C SER A 263 7.13 18.37 1.97
N LEU A 264 6.42 19.34 1.37
CA LEU A 264 5.67 19.15 0.14
C LEU A 264 6.58 18.73 -1.02
N ILE A 265 7.73 19.40 -1.19
CA ILE A 265 8.70 19.07 -2.24
C ILE A 265 9.22 17.63 -2.05
N THR A 266 9.56 17.23 -0.81
CA THR A 266 10.04 15.88 -0.50
C THR A 266 9.03 14.81 -0.88
N VAL A 267 7.73 15.01 -0.61
CA VAL A 267 6.69 14.03 -0.98
C VAL A 267 6.37 14.09 -2.48
N ALA A 268 6.38 15.28 -3.10
CA ALA A 268 6.16 15.44 -4.53
C ALA A 268 7.24 14.74 -5.39
N ALA A 269 8.46 14.59 -4.86
CA ALA A 269 9.54 13.86 -5.52
C ALA A 269 9.21 12.37 -5.78
N ALA A 270 8.23 11.79 -5.06
CA ALA A 270 7.73 10.43 -5.30
C ALA A 270 6.98 10.29 -6.63
N ILE A 271 6.38 11.37 -7.14
CA ILE A 271 5.54 11.35 -8.34
C ILE A 271 6.31 10.88 -9.59
N PRO A 272 7.41 11.54 -9.99
CA PRO A 272 8.17 11.10 -11.17
C PRO A 272 8.73 9.68 -11.00
N SER A 273 9.19 9.33 -9.80
CA SER A 273 9.76 8.00 -9.54
C SER A 273 8.73 6.87 -9.68
N ASN A 274 7.50 7.08 -9.20
CA ASN A 274 6.42 6.10 -9.36
C ASN A 274 5.96 5.98 -10.83
N ILE A 275 5.94 7.07 -11.60
CA ILE A 275 5.65 7.02 -13.04
C ILE A 275 6.71 6.18 -13.77
N ILE A 276 7.99 6.39 -13.46
CA ILE A 276 9.10 5.60 -14.02
C ILE A 276 8.96 4.13 -13.61
N ALA A 277 8.59 3.85 -12.36
CA ALA A 277 8.37 2.50 -11.88
C ALA A 277 7.28 1.80 -12.70
N VAL A 278 6.09 2.41 -12.82
CA VAL A 278 4.96 1.86 -13.57
C VAL A 278 5.32 1.56 -15.02
N LEU A 279 5.96 2.51 -15.72
CA LEU A 279 6.32 2.35 -17.13
C LEU A 279 7.47 1.36 -17.35
N GLY A 280 8.38 1.23 -16.38
CA GLY A 280 9.59 0.42 -16.48
C GLY A 280 9.47 -1.00 -15.95
N MET A 281 8.54 -1.27 -15.03
CA MET A 281 8.47 -2.53 -14.27
C MET A 281 8.21 -3.76 -15.13
N ASP A 282 7.52 -3.60 -16.27
CA ASP A 282 7.31 -4.68 -17.24
C ASP A 282 8.53 -4.96 -18.13
N ARG A 283 9.42 -3.97 -18.29
CA ARG A 283 10.63 -4.11 -19.12
C ARG A 283 11.83 -4.61 -18.32
N LEU A 284 12.09 -4.03 -17.15
CA LEU A 284 13.28 -4.33 -16.34
C LEU A 284 13.00 -5.37 -15.24
N GLY A 285 11.72 -5.67 -14.97
CA GLY A 285 11.30 -6.60 -13.94
C GLY A 285 11.21 -5.97 -12.55
N ARG A 286 10.36 -6.56 -11.71
CA ARG A 286 9.99 -6.04 -10.37
C ARG A 286 11.19 -6.06 -9.42
N LYS A 287 11.93 -7.17 -9.44
CA LYS A 287 13.13 -7.40 -8.61
C LYS A 287 14.23 -6.36 -8.85
N PHE A 288 14.42 -5.93 -10.10
CA PHE A 288 15.42 -4.91 -10.42
C PHE A 288 15.09 -3.58 -9.73
N PHE A 289 13.84 -3.11 -9.86
CA PHE A 289 13.40 -1.88 -9.21
C PHE A 289 13.48 -1.96 -7.68
N LEU A 290 13.13 -3.11 -7.09
CA LEU A 290 13.21 -3.30 -5.64
C LEU A 290 14.66 -3.28 -5.12
N VAL A 291 15.60 -3.93 -5.81
CA VAL A 291 17.02 -3.92 -5.42
C VAL A 291 17.65 -2.54 -5.65
N PHE A 292 17.38 -1.92 -6.79
CA PHE A 292 17.89 -0.59 -7.12
C PHE A 292 17.42 0.47 -6.11
N SER A 293 16.12 0.45 -5.77
CA SER A 293 15.54 1.38 -4.82
C SER A 293 16.07 1.20 -3.40
N THR A 294 16.08 -0.03 -2.89
CA THR A 294 16.59 -0.32 -1.54
C THR A 294 18.07 0.03 -1.39
N PHE A 295 18.90 -0.29 -2.38
CA PHE A 295 20.31 0.06 -2.37
C PHE A 295 20.52 1.59 -2.41
N THR A 296 19.86 2.28 -3.34
CA THR A 296 20.00 3.73 -3.50
C THR A 296 19.44 4.48 -2.28
N SER A 297 18.32 4.05 -1.72
CA SER A 297 17.74 4.61 -0.49
C SER A 297 18.64 4.38 0.74
N GLY A 298 19.33 3.23 0.83
CA GLY A 298 20.34 2.99 1.86
C GLY A 298 21.55 3.89 1.73
N LEU A 299 22.02 4.16 0.50
CA LEU A 299 23.07 5.16 0.26
C LEU A 299 22.62 6.58 0.64
N CYS A 300 21.37 6.95 0.34
CA CYS A 300 20.80 8.23 0.79
C CYS A 300 20.73 8.31 2.32
N ALA A 301 20.38 7.21 3.01
CA ALA A 301 20.39 7.16 4.46
C ALA A 301 21.79 7.39 5.05
N VAL A 302 22.85 6.85 4.44
CA VAL A 302 24.24 7.19 4.82
C VAL A 302 24.55 8.66 4.49
N GLY A 303 24.08 9.15 3.33
CA GLY A 303 24.21 10.55 2.91
C GLY A 303 23.66 11.56 3.91
N MET A 304 22.65 11.20 4.69
CA MET A 304 22.10 12.04 5.77
C MET A 304 23.15 12.43 6.82
N TYR A 305 24.18 11.62 7.03
CA TYR A 305 25.28 11.96 7.94
C TYR A 305 26.08 13.19 7.48
N PHE A 306 26.11 13.46 6.17
CA PHE A 306 26.83 14.59 5.55
C PHE A 306 25.93 15.81 5.29
N VAL A 307 24.76 15.88 5.93
CA VAL A 307 23.83 17.00 5.81
C VAL A 307 24.21 18.09 6.80
N TYR A 308 24.52 19.29 6.28
CA TYR A 308 24.96 20.45 7.06
C TYR A 308 24.06 21.68 6.92
N ASN A 309 23.07 21.64 6.03
CA ASN A 309 22.18 22.75 5.67
C ASN A 309 20.76 22.23 5.37
N SER A 310 19.73 23.08 5.50
CA SER A 310 18.33 22.71 5.17
C SER A 310 18.20 22.25 3.71
N THR A 311 18.86 22.92 2.76
CA THR A 311 18.84 22.53 1.35
C THR A 311 19.50 21.16 1.11
N HIS A 312 20.54 20.80 1.85
CA HIS A 312 21.13 19.47 1.75
C HIS A 312 20.14 18.41 2.28
N ASN A 313 19.45 18.71 3.39
CA ASN A 313 18.39 17.85 3.93
C ASN A 313 17.25 17.66 2.92
N LEU A 314 16.86 18.74 2.23
CA LEU A 314 15.82 18.72 1.21
C LEU A 314 16.19 17.80 0.05
N VAL A 315 17.40 17.96 -0.50
CA VAL A 315 17.84 17.14 -1.62
C VAL A 315 17.93 15.67 -1.22
N VAL A 316 18.55 15.34 -0.08
CA VAL A 316 18.70 13.94 0.35
C VAL A 316 17.35 13.29 0.67
N SER A 317 16.46 14.00 1.39
CA SER A 317 15.13 13.49 1.71
C SER A 317 14.24 13.33 0.47
N ALA A 318 14.28 14.26 -0.49
CA ALA A 318 13.54 14.16 -1.74
C ALA A 318 13.99 12.97 -2.60
N VAL A 319 15.31 12.75 -2.71
CA VAL A 319 15.85 11.57 -3.41
C VAL A 319 15.47 10.28 -2.69
N PHE A 320 15.63 10.23 -1.36
CA PHE A 320 15.20 9.08 -0.56
C PHE A 320 13.73 8.77 -0.79
N SER A 321 12.87 9.79 -0.77
CA SER A 321 11.42 9.70 -1.00
C SER A 321 11.04 9.16 -2.37
N GLY A 322 11.63 9.71 -3.43
CA GLY A 322 11.42 9.24 -4.79
C GLY A 322 11.79 7.76 -4.95
N VAL A 323 13.01 7.45 -4.55
CA VAL A 323 13.60 6.13 -4.73
C VAL A 323 12.87 5.07 -3.89
N ILE A 324 12.60 5.35 -2.62
CA ILE A 324 11.94 4.37 -1.74
C ILE A 324 10.48 4.16 -2.13
N SER A 325 9.76 5.19 -2.58
CA SER A 325 8.40 5.03 -3.10
C SER A 325 8.34 4.08 -4.30
N CYS A 326 9.31 4.20 -5.21
CA CYS A 326 9.46 3.27 -6.34
C CYS A 326 9.72 1.83 -5.87
N GLY A 327 10.53 1.66 -4.82
CA GLY A 327 10.75 0.37 -4.17
C GLY A 327 9.49 -0.22 -3.54
N ASN A 328 8.71 0.61 -2.86
CA ASN A 328 7.43 0.20 -2.29
C ASN A 328 6.50 -0.31 -3.40
N ALA A 329 6.49 0.41 -4.53
CA ALA A 329 5.66 0.04 -5.65
C ALA A 329 6.01 -1.35 -6.22
N ALA A 330 7.31 -1.61 -6.39
CA ALA A 330 7.81 -2.90 -6.84
C ALA A 330 7.57 -4.03 -5.82
N LEU A 331 7.67 -3.72 -4.52
CA LEU A 331 7.44 -4.68 -3.43
C LEU A 331 5.99 -5.15 -3.41
N ASP A 332 5.02 -4.23 -3.50
CA ASP A 332 3.60 -4.57 -3.51
C ASP A 332 3.23 -5.46 -4.71
N CYS A 333 3.72 -5.14 -5.91
CA CYS A 333 3.55 -6.00 -7.08
C CYS A 333 4.15 -7.40 -6.85
N LEU A 334 5.38 -7.46 -6.34
CA LEU A 334 6.08 -8.71 -6.07
C LEU A 334 5.34 -9.60 -5.06
N ILE A 335 4.76 -9.02 -4.01
CA ILE A 335 3.95 -9.75 -3.02
C ILE A 335 2.76 -10.43 -3.71
N THR A 336 2.05 -9.73 -4.61
CA THR A 336 0.89 -10.31 -5.30
C THR A 336 1.26 -11.44 -6.27
N GLU A 337 2.48 -11.43 -6.82
CA GLU A 337 2.96 -12.41 -7.78
C GLU A 337 3.59 -13.65 -7.12
N ILE A 338 4.19 -13.51 -5.93
CA ILE A 338 4.85 -14.62 -5.23
C ILE A 338 3.84 -15.61 -4.62
N PHE A 339 2.70 -15.12 -4.12
CA PHE A 339 1.74 -15.97 -3.44
C PHE A 339 0.76 -16.62 -4.46
N PRO A 340 0.52 -17.94 -4.33
CA PRO A 340 -0.38 -18.66 -5.24
C PRO A 340 -1.82 -18.18 -5.06
N THR A 341 -2.63 -18.28 -6.10
CA THR A 341 -3.96 -17.64 -6.17
C THR A 341 -4.89 -18.00 -5.00
N ASN A 342 -4.85 -19.24 -4.52
CA ASN A 342 -5.65 -19.73 -3.39
C ASN A 342 -5.23 -19.15 -2.02
N LEU A 343 -3.97 -18.72 -1.88
CA LEU A 343 -3.41 -18.17 -0.63
C LEU A 343 -3.00 -16.70 -0.74
N ARG A 344 -3.15 -16.09 -1.92
CA ARG A 344 -2.70 -14.73 -2.24
C ARG A 344 -3.24 -13.69 -1.26
N ALA A 345 -4.56 -13.71 -0.99
CA ALA A 345 -5.18 -12.75 -0.09
C ALA A 345 -4.60 -12.83 1.34
N THR A 346 -4.43 -14.04 1.86
CA THR A 346 -3.84 -14.27 3.19
C THR A 346 -2.35 -13.91 3.21
N GLY A 347 -1.59 -14.21 2.16
CA GLY A 347 -0.19 -13.82 2.02
C GLY A 347 0.00 -12.31 2.02
N ILE A 348 -0.80 -11.58 1.23
CA ILE A 348 -0.83 -10.11 1.23
C ILE A 348 -1.16 -9.58 2.63
N ALA A 349 -2.17 -10.14 3.30
CA ALA A 349 -2.56 -9.70 4.64
C ALA A 349 -1.43 -9.87 5.67
N ILE A 350 -0.74 -11.01 5.69
CA ILE A 350 0.40 -11.25 6.58
C ILE A 350 1.56 -10.30 6.26
N SER A 351 1.88 -10.08 4.98
CA SER A 351 2.89 -9.10 4.55
C SER A 351 2.53 -7.68 4.99
N MET A 352 1.26 -7.28 4.90
CA MET A 352 0.79 -5.98 5.37
C MET A 352 0.90 -5.83 6.88
N VAL A 353 0.62 -6.88 7.66
CA VAL A 353 0.84 -6.85 9.12
C VAL A 353 2.33 -6.63 9.42
N ALA A 354 3.23 -7.34 8.72
CA ALA A 354 4.67 -7.14 8.86
C ALA A 354 5.10 -5.70 8.50
N ALA A 355 4.56 -5.14 7.42
CA ALA A 355 4.81 -3.76 7.02
C ALA A 355 4.39 -2.74 8.10
N ARG A 356 3.20 -2.93 8.70
CA ARG A 356 2.70 -2.05 9.77
C ARG A 356 3.51 -2.16 11.04
N LEU A 357 3.87 -3.37 11.45
CA LEU A 357 4.78 -3.59 12.58
C LEU A 357 6.14 -2.93 12.33
N GLY A 358 6.67 -3.03 11.10
CA GLY A 358 7.91 -2.38 10.71
C GLY A 358 7.84 -0.87 10.85
N GLY A 359 6.75 -0.24 10.40
CA GLY A 359 6.56 1.21 10.59
C GLY A 359 6.47 1.64 12.04
N ILE A 360 5.76 0.88 12.88
CA ILE A 360 5.67 1.16 14.33
C ILE A 360 7.05 1.04 15.00
N ILE A 361 7.76 -0.06 14.75
CA ILE A 361 9.10 -0.31 15.29
C ILE A 361 10.07 0.77 14.81
N GLY A 362 10.07 1.08 13.52
CA GLY A 362 10.93 2.10 12.93
C GLY A 362 10.73 3.46 13.58
N ASN A 363 9.50 3.94 13.68
CA ASN A 363 9.22 5.25 14.27
C ASN A 363 9.64 5.34 15.73
N VAL A 364 9.34 4.31 16.54
CA VAL A 364 9.68 4.32 17.97
C VAL A 364 11.19 4.22 18.19
N VAL A 365 11.85 3.26 17.53
CA VAL A 365 13.28 3.01 17.72
C VAL A 365 14.11 4.17 17.20
N ILE A 366 13.83 4.64 15.97
CA ILE A 366 14.60 5.74 15.38
C ILE A 366 14.42 7.03 16.17
N ALA A 367 13.21 7.29 16.68
CA ALA A 367 13.00 8.49 17.49
C ALA A 367 13.84 8.50 18.77
N GLN A 368 13.84 7.39 19.51
CA GLN A 368 14.65 7.29 20.73
C GLN A 368 16.15 7.31 20.45
N LEU A 369 16.59 6.64 19.38
CA LEU A 369 18.01 6.60 19.03
C LEU A 369 18.52 7.94 18.53
N LEU A 370 17.70 8.75 17.87
CA LEU A 370 18.12 10.04 17.35
C LEU A 370 18.49 11.01 18.48
N ASP A 371 17.76 10.97 19.60
CA ASP A 371 18.01 11.82 20.76
C ASP A 371 19.17 11.32 21.64
N LEU A 372 19.46 10.00 21.66
CA LEU A 372 20.54 9.40 22.47
C LEU A 372 21.87 9.24 21.71
N TYR A 373 21.80 8.78 20.47
CA TYR A 373 22.97 8.49 19.62
C TYR A 373 22.63 8.81 18.16
N CYS A 374 22.68 10.10 17.84
CA CYS A 374 22.30 10.68 16.55
C CYS A 374 22.80 9.96 15.28
N PRO A 375 24.05 9.43 15.19
CA PRO A 375 24.47 8.75 13.96
C PRO A 375 23.92 7.31 13.83
N ALA A 376 23.40 6.66 14.88
CA ALA A 376 22.91 5.28 14.76
C ALA A 376 21.71 5.12 13.81
N PRO A 377 20.65 5.96 13.86
CA PRO A 377 19.51 5.84 12.95
C PRO A 377 19.88 5.75 11.48
N THR A 378 20.82 6.58 11.01
CA THR A 378 21.21 6.62 9.59
C THR A 378 21.89 5.32 9.15
N PHE A 379 22.83 4.80 9.95
CA PHE A 379 23.53 3.55 9.66
C PHE A 379 22.63 2.32 9.83
N ILE A 380 21.75 2.29 10.84
CA ILE A 380 20.79 1.19 11.04
C ILE A 380 19.83 1.12 9.85
N VAL A 381 19.28 2.25 9.42
CA VAL A 381 18.37 2.29 8.28
C VAL A 381 19.09 1.88 6.99
N ALA A 382 20.31 2.36 6.77
CA ALA A 382 21.12 1.94 5.64
C ALA A 382 21.35 0.42 5.62
N ALA A 383 21.72 -0.17 6.76
CA ALA A 383 21.95 -1.61 6.88
C ALA A 383 20.66 -2.42 6.65
N LEU A 384 19.52 -1.98 7.19
CA LEU A 384 18.23 -2.65 7.03
C LEU A 384 17.74 -2.60 5.58
N LEU A 385 17.84 -1.45 4.91
CA LEU A 385 17.41 -1.28 3.52
C LEU A 385 18.31 -2.08 2.57
N ILE A 386 19.63 -1.96 2.69
CA ILE A 386 20.57 -2.71 1.84
C ILE A 386 20.45 -4.21 2.10
N GLY A 387 20.38 -4.63 3.37
CA GLY A 387 20.19 -6.03 3.75
C GLY A 387 18.87 -6.61 3.23
N GLY A 388 17.77 -5.87 3.35
CA GLY A 388 16.47 -6.23 2.79
C GLY A 388 16.52 -6.39 1.26
N GLY A 389 17.17 -5.44 0.57
CA GLY A 389 17.37 -5.51 -0.88
C GLY A 389 18.19 -6.73 -1.33
N LEU A 390 19.24 -7.09 -0.59
CA LEU A 390 20.03 -8.29 -0.87
C LEU A 390 19.22 -9.58 -0.66
N LEU A 391 18.33 -9.62 0.34
CA LEU A 391 17.44 -10.76 0.54
C LEU A 391 16.49 -10.99 -0.63
N CYS A 392 16.10 -9.92 -1.35
CA CYS A 392 15.30 -10.05 -2.58
C CYS A 392 16.02 -10.86 -3.68
N LEU A 393 17.36 -10.95 -3.66
CA LEU A 393 18.11 -11.76 -4.61
C LEU A 393 17.77 -13.25 -4.52
N PHE A 394 17.31 -13.74 -3.37
CA PHE A 394 16.89 -15.12 -3.17
C PHE A 394 15.45 -15.40 -3.61
N LEU A 395 14.66 -14.37 -3.93
CA LEU A 395 13.33 -14.55 -4.50
C LEU A 395 13.39 -14.91 -5.99
N PRO A 396 12.50 -15.79 -6.46
CA PRO A 396 12.42 -16.18 -7.87
C PRO A 396 12.05 -14.97 -8.71
N ASN A 397 12.49 -14.94 -9.96
CA ASN A 397 12.12 -13.87 -10.86
C ASN A 397 10.73 -14.16 -11.44
N THR A 398 9.70 -13.51 -10.91
CA THR A 398 8.30 -13.68 -11.35
C THR A 398 8.01 -13.01 -12.70
N THR A 399 8.97 -12.28 -13.26
CA THR A 399 8.80 -11.53 -14.51
C THR A 399 8.61 -12.51 -15.69
N ARG A 400 7.38 -12.57 -16.24
CA ARG A 400 6.96 -13.38 -17.41
C ARG A 400 6.74 -14.89 -17.17
N GLU A 401 6.61 -15.32 -15.91
CA GLU A 401 6.15 -16.69 -15.62
C GLU A 401 4.63 -16.72 -15.45
N PRO A 402 3.92 -17.78 -15.91
CA PRO A 402 2.50 -17.92 -15.66
C PRO A 402 2.25 -18.02 -14.15
N LEU A 403 1.25 -17.27 -13.66
CA LEU A 403 0.80 -17.33 -12.27
C LEU A 403 0.21 -18.74 -12.02
N SER A 404 0.97 -19.61 -11.36
CA SER A 404 0.58 -20.98 -11.02
C SER A 404 -0.49 -21.05 -9.94
#